data_AF-A0A3D5Q7G1-F1
#
_entry.id   AF-A0A3D5Q7G1-F1
#
_cell.length_a   1.000
_cell.length_b   1.000
_cell.length_c   1.000
_cell.angle_alpha   90.00
_cell.angle_beta   90.00
_cell.angle_gamma   90.00
#
_symmetry.space_group_name_H-M   'P 1'
#
loop_
_entity.id
_entity.type
_entity.pdbx_description
1 polymer ?
#
loop_
_entity_poly.entity_id
_entity_poly.type
_entity_poly.pdbx_seq_one_letter_code
_entity_poly.pdbx_strand_id
1 'polypeptide(L)'
;MGFVLIALYSGSELAIQGAVVLMVAHAFSSAGLFILSGQLYERIHTRDMRFMGGLWGRIPVLPGFTLCFVAASLGMPATANFVGEFMILFGTFPTAPVVVVIASAGLVLAAVYSLLLMQRVHFGPACREGPLPGPDLREYGMMLALVLLVLLVGLYPQPLLDTAAATSARVAELFGNGGPPRLAAGGG
;
A
#
# COMPACT_ATOMS: atom_id res chain seq x y z
N MET A 1 -0.85 -7.58 0.12
CA MET A 1 -1.26 -8.73 0.97
C MET A 1 -0.16 -9.78 1.17
N GLY A 2 0.66 -10.14 0.17
CA GLY A 2 1.76 -11.09 0.38
C GLY A 2 2.71 -10.72 1.54
N PHE A 3 3.07 -9.44 1.67
CA PHE A 3 3.85 -8.92 2.81
C PHE A 3 3.20 -9.19 4.17
N VAL A 4 1.87 -9.06 4.28
CA VAL A 4 1.13 -9.33 5.52
C VAL A 4 1.25 -10.80 5.91
N LEU A 5 1.20 -11.72 4.93
CA LEU A 5 1.42 -13.14 5.20
C LEU A 5 2.84 -13.39 5.72
N ILE A 6 3.84 -12.83 5.06
CA ILE A 6 5.24 -12.94 5.51
C ILE A 6 5.38 -12.45 6.95
N ALA A 7 4.79 -11.31 7.27
CA ALA A 7 4.83 -10.71 8.58
C ALA A 7 4.25 -11.62 9.68
N LEU A 8 3.06 -12.19 9.44
CA LEU A 8 2.38 -13.06 10.39
C LEU A 8 3.18 -14.33 10.67
N TYR A 9 3.80 -14.93 9.64
CA TYR A 9 4.61 -16.14 9.79
C TYR A 9 6.06 -15.88 10.23
N SER A 10 6.50 -14.61 10.29
CA SER A 10 7.84 -14.27 10.76
C SER A 10 8.01 -14.45 12.29
N GLY A 11 6.90 -14.46 13.05
CA GLY A 11 6.89 -14.49 14.51
C GLY A 11 7.45 -13.23 15.18
N SER A 12 7.76 -12.18 14.40
CA SER A 12 8.36 -10.94 14.89
C SER A 12 7.29 -9.91 15.25
N GLU A 13 7.35 -9.38 16.47
CA GLU A 13 6.45 -8.31 16.90
C GLU A 13 6.53 -7.09 15.97
N LEU A 14 7.75 -6.71 15.56
CA LEU A 14 7.98 -5.60 14.63
C LEU A 14 7.28 -5.84 13.29
N ALA A 15 7.36 -7.07 12.76
CA ALA A 15 6.70 -7.39 11.51
C ALA A 15 5.18 -7.41 11.66
N ILE A 16 4.65 -7.94 12.77
CA ILE A 16 3.21 -7.95 13.05
C ILE A 16 2.67 -6.51 13.19
N GLN A 17 3.38 -5.62 13.87
CA GLN A 17 3.02 -4.19 13.92
C GLN A 17 3.04 -3.57 12.51
N GLY A 18 4.09 -3.86 11.73
CA GLY A 18 4.18 -3.44 10.34
C GLY A 18 3.02 -3.94 9.48
N ALA A 19 2.53 -5.16 9.72
CA ALA A 19 1.37 -5.71 9.04
C ALA A 19 0.09 -4.92 9.33
N VAL A 20 -0.13 -4.50 10.58
CA VAL A 20 -1.28 -3.65 10.95
C VAL A 20 -1.21 -2.32 10.22
N VAL A 21 -0.04 -1.66 10.25
CA VAL A 21 0.18 -0.41 9.51
C VAL A 21 -0.08 -0.61 8.03
N LEU A 22 0.47 -1.66 7.43
CA LEU A 22 0.32 -1.94 6.00
C LEU A 22 -1.14 -2.21 5.62
N MET A 23 -1.91 -2.94 6.43
CA MET A 23 -3.32 -3.21 6.14
C MET A 23 -4.15 -1.93 6.10
N VAL A 24 -3.96 -1.03 7.07
CA VAL A 24 -4.66 0.26 7.13
C VAL A 24 -4.21 1.15 5.97
N ALA A 25 -2.91 1.26 5.77
CA ALA A 25 -2.30 2.06 4.71
C ALA A 25 -2.79 1.63 3.32
N HIS A 26 -2.74 0.32 3.06
CA HIS A 26 -3.19 -0.26 1.81
C HIS A 26 -4.70 -0.06 1.59
N ALA A 27 -5.52 -0.09 2.64
CA ALA A 27 -6.94 0.20 2.53
C ALA A 27 -7.17 1.63 2.02
N PHE A 28 -6.44 2.62 2.54
CA PHE A 28 -6.55 4.00 2.07
C PHE A 28 -6.05 4.18 0.63
N SER A 29 -4.89 3.61 0.28
CA SER A 29 -4.37 3.73 -1.09
C SER A 29 -5.27 3.04 -2.11
N SER A 30 -5.75 1.83 -1.81
CA SER A 30 -6.62 1.07 -2.70
C SER A 30 -8.00 1.70 -2.83
N ALA A 31 -8.58 2.22 -1.73
CA ALA A 31 -9.83 2.98 -1.79
C ALA A 31 -9.70 4.18 -2.73
N GLY A 32 -8.62 4.97 -2.61
CA GLY A 32 -8.35 6.11 -3.49
C GLY A 32 -8.25 5.71 -4.96
N LEU A 33 -7.51 4.65 -5.28
CA LEU A 33 -7.36 4.16 -6.65
C LEU A 33 -8.67 3.61 -7.24
N PHE A 34 -9.50 2.91 -6.45
CA PHE A 34 -10.80 2.42 -6.91
C PHE A 34 -11.80 3.55 -7.14
N ILE A 35 -11.81 4.56 -6.26
CA ILE A 35 -12.61 5.78 -6.44
C ILE A 35 -12.20 6.49 -7.74
N LEU A 36 -10.90 6.71 -7.94
CA LEU A 36 -10.36 7.33 -9.16
C LEU A 36 -10.71 6.53 -10.42
N SER A 37 -10.65 5.19 -10.35
CA SER A 37 -11.07 4.32 -11.44
C SER A 37 -12.55 4.52 -11.80
N GLY A 38 -13.42 4.66 -10.79
CA GLY A 38 -14.84 4.97 -10.98
C GLY A 38 -15.06 6.35 -11.61
N GLN A 39 -14.44 7.40 -11.05
CA GLN A 39 -14.53 8.77 -11.55
C GLN A 39 -13.99 8.91 -12.97
N LEU A 40 -12.94 8.17 -13.30
CA LEU A 40 -12.42 8.14 -14.66
C LEU A 40 -13.42 7.45 -15.59
N TYR A 41 -13.97 6.30 -15.19
CA TYR A 41 -14.97 5.57 -15.97
C TYR A 41 -16.22 6.42 -16.28
N GLU A 42 -16.69 7.24 -15.34
CA GLU A 42 -17.81 8.16 -15.57
C GLU A 42 -17.54 9.17 -16.69
N ARG A 43 -16.26 9.50 -16.95
CA ARG A 43 -15.85 10.49 -17.96
C ARG A 43 -15.49 9.88 -19.31
N ILE A 44 -14.88 8.69 -19.31
CA ILE A 44 -14.36 8.07 -20.54
C ILE A 44 -15.12 6.82 -20.99
N HIS A 45 -16.00 6.29 -20.12
CA HIS A 45 -16.81 5.08 -20.32
C HIS A 45 -16.04 3.83 -20.75
N THR A 46 -14.77 3.73 -20.32
CA THR A 46 -13.93 2.54 -20.56
C THR A 46 -13.02 2.28 -19.36
N ARG A 47 -12.72 1.01 -19.13
CA ARG A 47 -11.68 0.54 -18.19
C ARG A 47 -10.48 -0.07 -18.91
N ASP A 48 -10.53 -0.14 -20.23
CA ASP A 48 -9.46 -0.70 -21.03
C ASP A 48 -8.37 0.34 -21.27
N MET A 49 -7.21 0.14 -20.62
CA MET A 49 -6.04 1.02 -20.71
C MET A 49 -5.47 1.14 -22.12
N ARG A 50 -5.83 0.25 -23.06
CA ARG A 50 -5.43 0.36 -24.48
C ARG A 50 -6.13 1.51 -25.20
N PHE A 51 -7.27 1.97 -24.68
CA PHE A 51 -8.04 3.11 -25.19
C PHE A 51 -7.93 4.34 -24.28
N MET A 52 -6.94 4.34 -23.38
CA MET A 52 -6.60 5.47 -22.53
C MET A 52 -5.25 6.04 -22.96
N GLY A 53 -4.97 7.29 -22.56
CA GLY A 53 -3.72 7.97 -22.86
C GLY A 53 -3.90 9.48 -22.85
N GLY A 54 -2.85 10.19 -22.46
CA GLY A 54 -2.80 11.66 -22.49
C GLY A 54 -3.83 12.36 -21.61
N LEU A 55 -4.38 11.68 -20.58
CA LEU A 55 -5.41 12.26 -19.72
C LEU A 55 -4.89 13.40 -18.83
N TRP A 56 -3.57 13.50 -18.62
CA TRP A 56 -2.98 14.57 -17.83
C TRP A 56 -3.33 15.97 -18.34
N GLY A 57 -3.32 16.16 -19.66
CA GLY A 57 -3.68 17.43 -20.29
C GLY A 57 -5.18 17.65 -20.48
N ARG A 58 -6.02 16.65 -20.15
CA ARG A 58 -7.45 16.65 -20.49
C ARG A 58 -8.37 16.73 -19.29
N ILE A 59 -7.95 16.16 -18.16
CA ILE A 59 -8.72 16.17 -16.92
C ILE A 59 -7.93 16.97 -15.89
N PRO A 60 -8.43 18.10 -15.39
CA PRO A 60 -7.73 18.85 -14.36
C PRO A 60 -7.72 18.07 -13.04
N VAL A 61 -6.59 18.14 -12.33
CA VAL A 61 -6.39 17.65 -10.95
C VAL A 61 -6.43 16.13 -10.74
N LEU A 62 -7.38 15.39 -11.33
CA LEU A 62 -7.51 13.94 -11.20
C LEU A 62 -6.20 13.17 -11.46
N PRO A 63 -5.43 13.47 -12.53
CA PRO A 63 -4.12 12.85 -12.77
C PRO A 63 -3.11 13.06 -11.62
N GLY A 64 -3.16 14.21 -10.94
CA GLY A 64 -2.33 14.50 -9.77
C GLY A 64 -2.71 13.63 -8.57
N PHE A 65 -4.01 13.48 -8.30
CA PHE A 65 -4.48 12.54 -7.27
C PHE A 65 -4.11 11.09 -7.59
N THR A 66 -4.26 10.67 -8.86
CA THR A 66 -3.81 9.34 -9.28
C THR A 66 -2.33 9.15 -9.00
N LEU A 67 -1.49 10.13 -9.35
CA LEU A 67 -0.06 10.07 -9.06
C LEU A 67 0.21 9.89 -7.56
N CYS A 68 -0.47 10.63 -6.69
CA CYS A 68 -0.31 10.50 -5.24
C CYS A 68 -0.65 9.09 -4.74
N PHE A 69 -1.79 8.51 -5.16
CA PHE A 69 -2.19 7.18 -4.70
C PHE A 69 -1.37 6.06 -5.35
N VAL A 70 -0.92 6.22 -6.59
CA VAL A 70 0.02 5.31 -7.24
C VAL A 70 1.37 5.33 -6.52
N ALA A 71 1.88 6.51 -6.16
CA ALA A 71 3.09 6.66 -5.37
C ALA A 71 2.97 6.02 -3.97
N ALA A 72 1.82 6.18 -3.31
CA ALA A 72 1.52 5.48 -2.06
C ALA A 72 1.48 3.96 -2.25
N SER A 73 0.84 3.48 -3.31
CA SER A 73 0.68 2.04 -3.57
C SER A 73 1.99 1.31 -3.87
N LEU A 74 2.99 1.99 -4.44
CA LEU A 74 4.31 1.41 -4.72
C LEU A 74 5.31 1.51 -3.56
N GLY A 75 4.87 2.04 -2.41
CA GLY A 75 5.71 2.18 -1.22
C GLY A 75 6.69 3.35 -1.29
N MET A 76 6.28 4.51 -1.82
CA MET A 76 7.14 5.69 -1.81
C MET A 76 7.39 6.18 -0.37
N PRO A 77 8.61 6.63 -0.02
CA PRO A 77 8.87 7.27 1.26
C PRO A 77 7.88 8.41 1.55
N ALA A 78 7.58 8.63 2.84
CA ALA A 78 6.53 9.53 3.34
C ALA A 78 5.08 9.03 3.15
N THR A 79 4.86 7.82 2.60
CA THR A 79 3.53 7.20 2.55
C THR A 79 3.39 6.10 3.59
N ALA A 80 2.15 5.85 4.04
CA ALA A 80 1.85 4.84 5.04
C ALA A 80 2.24 3.41 4.62
N ASN A 81 2.17 3.08 3.32
CA ASN A 81 2.53 1.74 2.83
C ASN A 81 4.02 1.46 3.02
N PHE A 82 4.88 2.45 2.77
CA PHE A 82 6.32 2.32 2.97
C PHE A 82 6.68 1.95 4.42
N VAL A 83 6.05 2.62 5.39
CA VAL A 83 6.29 2.35 6.83
C VAL A 83 5.97 0.88 7.14
N GLY A 84 4.78 0.41 6.75
CA GLY A 84 4.36 -0.96 7.00
C GLY A 84 5.24 -2.00 6.30
N GLU A 85 5.53 -1.81 5.01
CA GLU A 85 6.36 -2.73 4.23
C GLU A 85 7.77 -2.86 4.80
N PHE A 86 8.42 -1.75 5.16
CA PHE A 86 9.78 -1.80 5.69
C PHE A 86 9.84 -2.36 7.12
N MET A 87 8.85 -2.08 7.97
CA MET A 87 8.75 -2.74 9.28
C MET A 87 8.63 -4.27 9.12
N ILE A 88 7.85 -4.75 8.16
CA ILE A 88 7.73 -6.18 7.85
C ILE A 88 9.06 -6.75 7.38
N LEU A 89 9.75 -6.08 6.45
CA LEU A 89 11.03 -6.54 5.93
C LEU A 89 12.09 -6.60 7.03
N PHE A 90 12.22 -5.54 7.84
CA PHE A 90 13.18 -5.49 8.94
C PHE A 90 12.86 -6.51 10.04
N GLY A 91 11.57 -6.68 10.39
CA GLY A 91 11.16 -7.65 11.39
C GLY A 91 11.35 -9.10 10.95
N THR A 92 11.25 -9.38 9.65
CA THR A 92 11.41 -10.72 9.07
C THR A 92 12.86 -11.07 8.74
N PHE A 93 13.72 -10.07 8.48
CA PHE A 93 15.09 -10.31 8.03
C PHE A 93 15.92 -11.24 8.93
N PRO A 94 15.85 -11.15 10.28
CA PRO A 94 16.59 -12.04 11.16
C PRO A 94 16.16 -13.51 11.08
N THR A 95 14.89 -13.78 10.74
CA THR A 95 14.33 -15.15 10.73
C THR A 95 14.36 -15.77 9.34
N ALA A 96 14.13 -14.99 8.29
CA ALA A 96 14.04 -15.49 6.91
C ALA A 96 14.62 -14.49 5.89
N PRO A 97 15.96 -14.32 5.83
CA PRO A 97 16.60 -13.33 4.95
C PRO A 97 16.36 -13.60 3.46
N VAL A 98 16.31 -14.87 3.05
CA VAL A 98 16.01 -15.25 1.64
C VAL A 98 14.60 -14.80 1.24
N VAL A 99 13.62 -14.94 2.14
CA VAL A 99 12.25 -14.48 1.91
C VAL A 99 12.21 -12.96 1.76
N VAL A 100 12.97 -12.23 2.58
CA VAL A 100 13.08 -10.76 2.49
C VAL A 100 13.70 -10.30 1.17
N VAL A 101 14.71 -10.99 0.66
CA VAL A 101 15.31 -10.66 -0.65
C VAL A 101 14.28 -10.83 -1.77
N ILE A 102 13.54 -11.94 -1.76
CA ILE A 102 12.49 -12.20 -2.75
C ILE A 102 11.35 -11.18 -2.62
N ALA A 103 10.92 -10.86 -1.38
CA ALA A 103 9.88 -9.87 -1.13
C ALA A 103 10.29 -8.47 -1.61
N SER A 104 11.56 -8.09 -1.40
CA SER A 104 12.12 -6.82 -1.88
C SER A 104 12.08 -6.72 -3.41
N ALA A 105 12.32 -7.81 -4.14
CA ALA A 105 12.12 -7.82 -5.60
C ALA A 105 10.65 -7.55 -5.98
N GLY A 106 9.70 -7.97 -5.14
CA GLY A 106 8.29 -7.62 -5.26
C GLY A 106 8.02 -6.11 -5.20
N LEU A 107 8.77 -5.35 -4.40
CA LEU A 107 8.67 -3.87 -4.37
C LEU A 107 9.08 -3.25 -5.71
N VAL A 108 10.13 -3.80 -6.34
CA VAL A 108 10.56 -3.34 -7.67
C VAL A 108 9.47 -3.59 -8.71
N LEU A 109 8.89 -4.79 -8.70
CA LEU A 109 7.74 -5.10 -9.57
C LEU A 109 6.55 -4.19 -9.28
N ALA A 110 6.33 -3.83 -8.01
CA ALA A 110 5.28 -2.90 -7.61
C ALA A 110 5.45 -1.51 -8.21
N ALA A 111 6.68 -0.98 -8.16
CA ALA A 111 7.01 0.27 -8.82
C ALA A 111 6.81 0.18 -10.35
N VAL A 112 7.27 -0.91 -10.99
CA VAL A 112 7.14 -1.09 -12.44
C VAL A 112 5.68 -1.09 -12.88
N TYR A 113 4.80 -1.91 -12.29
CA TYR A 113 3.40 -1.94 -12.74
C TYR A 113 2.67 -0.62 -12.42
N SER A 114 3.03 0.04 -11.32
CA SER A 114 2.44 1.31 -10.89
C SER A 114 2.79 2.45 -11.84
N LEU A 115 4.05 2.54 -12.25
CA LEU A 115 4.51 3.52 -13.23
C LEU A 115 3.97 3.22 -14.63
N LEU A 116 3.85 1.94 -15.01
CA LEU A 116 3.20 1.55 -16.28
C LEU A 116 1.73 1.95 -16.32
N LEU A 117 1.00 1.80 -15.21
CA LEU A 117 -0.38 2.28 -15.08
C LEU A 117 -0.42 3.79 -15.30
N MET A 118 0.43 4.54 -14.59
CA MET A 118 0.49 5.99 -14.71
C MET A 118 0.80 6.44 -16.15
N GLN A 119 1.77 5.78 -16.79
CA GLN A 119 2.18 6.06 -18.16
C GLN A 119 1.05 5.80 -19.16
N ARG A 120 0.36 4.65 -19.06
CA ARG A 120 -0.69 4.27 -20.02
C ARG A 120 -1.96 5.08 -19.89
N VAL A 121 -2.31 5.48 -18.66
CA VAL A 121 -3.57 6.18 -18.39
C VAL A 121 -3.42 7.69 -18.61
N HIS A 122 -2.40 8.30 -18.00
CA HIS A 122 -2.31 9.75 -17.91
C HIS A 122 -1.30 10.39 -18.86
N PHE A 123 -0.22 9.70 -19.20
CA PHE A 123 0.81 10.19 -20.10
C PHE A 123 0.66 9.62 -21.52
N GLY A 124 1.58 10.00 -22.41
CA GLY A 124 1.57 9.57 -23.81
C GLY A 124 0.56 10.33 -24.69
N PRO A 125 0.38 9.89 -25.95
CA PRO A 125 -0.55 10.52 -26.88
C PRO A 125 -2.01 10.32 -26.43
N ALA A 126 -2.85 11.33 -26.65
CA ALA A 126 -4.26 11.26 -26.30
C ALA A 126 -5.02 10.35 -27.29
N CYS A 127 -5.78 9.38 -26.77
CA CYS A 127 -6.63 8.51 -27.61
C CYS A 127 -7.90 9.20 -28.13
N ARG A 128 -8.36 10.27 -27.49
CA ARG A 128 -9.50 11.09 -27.90
C ARG A 128 -9.14 12.56 -27.72
N GLU A 129 -9.78 13.42 -28.48
CA GLU A 129 -9.57 14.87 -28.39
C GLU A 129 -10.60 15.54 -27.48
N GLY A 130 -10.29 16.78 -27.06
CA GLY A 130 -11.19 17.63 -26.28
C GLY A 130 -11.01 17.54 -24.75
N PRO A 131 -11.33 18.60 -24.00
CA PRO A 131 -11.24 18.59 -22.55
C PRO A 131 -12.31 17.69 -21.93
N LEU A 132 -12.01 17.15 -20.76
CA LEU A 132 -12.93 16.37 -19.96
C LEU A 132 -13.27 17.15 -18.68
N PRO A 133 -14.49 17.00 -18.14
CA PRO A 133 -14.89 17.74 -16.95
C PRO A 133 -14.01 17.36 -15.76
N GLY A 134 -13.61 18.37 -14.97
CA GLY A 134 -12.88 18.18 -13.72
C GLY A 134 -13.72 17.51 -12.64
N PRO A 135 -13.12 17.20 -11.48
CA PRO A 135 -13.85 16.69 -10.35
C PRO A 135 -14.80 17.75 -9.76
N ASP A 136 -15.99 17.33 -9.33
CA ASP A 136 -16.86 18.16 -8.51
C ASP A 136 -16.29 18.34 -7.08
N LEU A 137 -16.91 19.19 -6.26
CA LEU A 137 -16.42 19.47 -4.90
C LEU A 137 -16.43 18.23 -4.00
N ARG A 138 -17.37 17.30 -4.20
CA ARG A 138 -17.49 16.05 -3.44
C ARG A 138 -16.37 15.08 -3.84
N GLU A 139 -16.15 14.91 -5.14
CA GLU A 139 -15.08 14.11 -5.72
C GLU A 139 -13.71 14.61 -5.24
N TYR A 140 -13.48 15.93 -5.31
CA TYR A 140 -12.25 16.56 -4.83
C TYR A 140 -12.06 16.38 -3.32
N GLY A 141 -13.08 16.68 -2.52
CA GLY A 141 -13.02 16.58 -1.05
C GLY A 141 -12.73 15.16 -0.57
N MET A 142 -13.36 14.15 -1.18
CA MET A 142 -13.12 12.74 -0.88
C MET A 142 -11.69 12.31 -1.18
N MET A 143 -11.16 12.68 -2.35
CA MET A 143 -9.78 12.35 -2.72
C MET A 143 -8.77 13.07 -1.81
N LEU A 144 -9.00 14.35 -1.53
CA LEU A 144 -8.14 15.13 -0.65
C LEU A 144 -8.10 14.53 0.76
N ALA A 145 -9.25 14.17 1.33
CA ALA A 145 -9.31 13.53 2.65
C ALA A 145 -8.50 12.22 2.70
N LEU A 146 -8.60 11.39 1.66
CA LEU A 146 -7.82 10.15 1.57
C LEU A 146 -6.32 10.40 1.42
N VAL A 147 -5.91 11.39 0.61
CA VAL A 147 -4.50 11.78 0.51
C VAL A 147 -3.95 12.23 1.86
N LEU A 148 -4.71 13.06 2.59
CA LEU A 148 -4.31 13.51 3.92
C LEU A 148 -4.17 12.34 4.90
N LEU A 149 -5.06 11.35 4.86
CA LEU A 149 -4.93 10.14 5.69
C LEU A 149 -3.68 9.32 5.35
N VAL A 150 -3.39 9.12 4.07
CA VAL A 150 -2.18 8.41 3.62
C VAL A 150 -0.91 9.12 4.09
N LEU A 151 -0.87 10.45 4.00
CA LEU A 151 0.27 11.26 4.44
C LEU A 151 0.39 11.31 5.96
N LEU A 152 -0.72 11.48 6.68
CA LEU A 152 -0.73 11.56 8.13
C LEU A 152 -0.19 10.27 8.74
N VAL A 153 -0.68 9.11 8.29
CA VAL A 153 -0.20 7.82 8.78
C VAL A 153 1.23 7.55 8.30
N GLY A 154 1.60 8.00 7.10
CA GLY A 154 2.96 7.86 6.58
C GLY A 154 4.01 8.68 7.33
N LEU A 155 3.66 9.90 7.76
CA LEU A 155 4.56 10.80 8.48
C LEU A 155 4.55 10.52 9.99
N TYR A 156 3.40 10.13 10.55
CA TYR A 156 3.23 9.90 11.98
C TYR A 156 2.42 8.62 12.25
N PRO A 157 3.05 7.42 12.12
CA PRO A 157 2.38 6.15 12.36
C PRO A 157 2.16 5.82 13.84
N GLN A 158 2.76 6.58 14.77
CA GLN A 158 2.79 6.28 16.21
C GLN A 158 1.40 5.98 16.82
N PRO A 159 0.33 6.76 16.56
CA PRO A 159 -0.97 6.47 17.17
C PRO A 159 -1.52 5.09 16.78
N LEU A 160 -1.27 4.68 15.54
CA LEU A 160 -1.68 3.37 15.05
C LEU A 160 -0.82 2.25 15.67
N LEU A 161 0.48 2.49 15.80
CA LEU A 161 1.42 1.57 16.44
C LEU A 161 1.09 1.36 17.92
N ASP A 162 0.85 2.44 18.67
CA ASP A 162 0.52 2.40 20.09
C ASP A 162 -0.79 1.64 20.33
N THR A 163 -1.78 1.86 19.46
CA THR A 163 -3.06 1.12 19.51
C THR A 163 -2.86 -0.37 19.23
N ALA A 164 -1.96 -0.72 18.32
CA ALA A 164 -1.70 -2.12 17.94
C ALA A 164 -0.75 -2.84 18.91
N ALA A 165 0.09 -2.12 19.65
CA ALA A 165 1.24 -2.66 20.39
C ALA A 165 0.88 -3.83 21.29
N ALA A 166 -0.13 -3.67 22.16
CA ALA A 166 -0.55 -4.72 23.09
C ALA A 166 -1.01 -5.99 22.36
N THR A 167 -1.76 -5.85 21.27
CA THR A 167 -2.26 -6.98 20.48
C THR A 167 -1.13 -7.65 19.69
N SER A 168 -0.24 -6.86 19.08
CA SER A 168 0.90 -7.36 18.32
C SER A 168 1.86 -8.18 19.19
N ALA A 169 2.15 -7.70 20.41
CA ALA A 169 2.97 -8.42 21.38
C ALA A 169 2.33 -9.78 21.76
N ARG A 170 1.03 -9.80 22.05
CA ARG A 170 0.32 -11.05 22.39
C ARG A 170 0.30 -12.05 21.24
N VAL A 171 0.10 -11.58 20.01
CA VAL A 171 0.16 -12.46 18.84
C VAL A 171 1.58 -13.02 18.64
N ALA A 172 2.61 -12.20 18.82
CA ALA A 172 4.00 -12.66 18.74
C ALA A 172 4.33 -13.73 19.80
N GLU A 173 3.87 -13.54 21.04
CA GLU A 173 4.03 -14.53 22.13
C GLU A 173 3.41 -15.89 21.79
N LEU A 174 2.23 -15.90 21.14
CA LEU A 174 1.57 -17.15 20.72
C LEU A 174 2.43 -17.94 19.72
N PHE A 175 3.09 -17.26 18.79
CA PHE A 175 4.02 -17.90 17.86
C PHE A 175 5.33 -18.34 18.53
N GLY A 176 5.82 -17.58 19.52
CA GLY A 176 7.01 -17.93 20.31
C GLY A 176 6.81 -19.14 21.22
N ASN A 177 5.61 -19.30 21.79
CA ASN A 177 5.26 -20.41 22.69
C ASN A 177 4.76 -21.68 21.95
N GLY A 178 4.56 -21.62 20.63
CA GLY A 178 4.13 -22.74 19.79
C GLY A 178 5.26 -23.65 19.28
N GLY A 179 6.51 -23.44 19.70
CA GLY A 179 7.60 -24.41 19.45
C GLY A 179 7.29 -25.76 20.10
N PRO A 180 7.78 -26.90 19.57
CA PRO A 180 7.49 -28.22 20.13
C PRO A 180 7.81 -28.21 21.63
N PRO A 181 6.98 -28.87 22.47
CA PRO A 181 7.21 -28.88 23.91
C PRO A 181 8.66 -29.32 24.13
N ARG A 182 9.44 -28.49 24.83
CA ARG A 182 10.74 -28.92 25.34
C ARG A 182 10.43 -30.13 26.21
N LEU A 183 10.66 -31.33 25.67
CA LEU A 183 10.64 -32.55 26.46
C LEU A 183 11.57 -32.24 27.63
N ALA A 184 10.97 -32.11 28.81
CA ALA A 184 11.73 -32.06 30.03
C ALA A 184 12.65 -33.27 29.96
N ALA A 185 13.96 -33.03 29.81
CA ALA A 185 14.96 -34.05 30.02
C ALA A 185 14.77 -34.48 31.46
N GLY A 186 13.97 -35.54 31.65
CA GLY A 186 13.77 -36.19 32.92
C GLY A 186 15.12 -36.70 33.36
N GLY A 187 15.70 -36.01 34.34
CA GLY A 187 16.71 -36.58 35.19
C GLY A 187 16.10 -37.76 35.94
N GLY A 188 16.79 -38.90 35.86
CA GLY A 188 16.48 -40.17 36.50
C GLY A 188 17.47 -41.21 36.03
#